data_AF-A0A353T3P5-F1
#
_entry.id   AF-A0A353T3P5-F1
#
_cell.length_a   1.000
_cell.length_b   1.000
_cell.length_c   1.000
_cell.angle_alpha   90.00
_cell.angle_beta   90.00
_cell.angle_gamma   90.00
#
_symmetry.space_group_name_H-M   'P 1'
#
loop_
_entity.id
_entity.type
_entity.pdbx_description
1 polymer ?
#
loop_
_entity_poly.entity_id
_entity_poly.type
_entity_poly.pdbx_seq_one_letter_code
_entity_poly.pdbx_strand_id
1 'polypeptide(L)'
;AGLYVLGEADFDKMCIVYALRIYNDWYKGDGVYGDGAAFHWDYYNSFVIQPMYVDLMNLFGDMSDEFRMLKPKVLKRAARYAAILERMIAPDGTWPVLGRSICYRFGAFQMLAQAALQHRLPEGLHPAQVRCALTAVLEKVMEAPDIFDADGWLQPGVYGCQPELAEGYINTGSLYLCTALFLPLGLPADDEFWSREEEAWSSRKVWSGGQICRDHAID
;
A
#
# COMPACT_ATOMS: atom_id res chain seq x y z
N ALA A 1 -14.78 8.47 10.13
CA ALA A 1 -14.01 9.19 9.09
C ALA A 1 -14.83 9.44 7.84
N GLY A 2 -15.35 8.40 7.16
CA GLY A 2 -16.22 8.59 5.99
C GLY A 2 -17.42 9.50 6.26
N LEU A 3 -18.17 9.25 7.34
CA LEU A 3 -19.28 10.10 7.78
C LEU A 3 -18.88 11.57 7.98
N TYR A 4 -17.70 11.81 8.59
CA TYR A 4 -17.16 13.16 8.74
C TYR A 4 -16.88 13.85 7.39
N VAL A 5 -16.31 13.12 6.42
CA VAL A 5 -16.05 13.64 5.06
C VAL A 5 -17.36 13.96 4.34
N LEU A 6 -18.43 13.21 4.62
CA LEU A 6 -19.78 13.46 4.10
C LEU A 6 -20.52 14.60 4.82
N GLY A 7 -19.93 15.19 5.87
CA GLY A 7 -20.52 16.31 6.61
C GLY A 7 -21.46 15.91 7.75
N GLU A 8 -21.53 14.62 8.10
CA GLU A 8 -22.33 14.17 9.24
C GLU A 8 -21.71 14.65 10.56
N ALA A 9 -22.48 15.37 11.36
CA ALA A 9 -21.98 16.05 12.55
C ALA A 9 -21.87 15.14 13.80
N ASP A 10 -22.59 14.02 13.82
CA ASP A 10 -22.72 13.09 14.95
C ASP A 10 -21.86 11.83 14.82
N PHE A 11 -20.89 11.84 13.90
CA PHE A 11 -19.94 10.73 13.76
C PHE A 11 -19.21 10.41 15.07
N ASP A 12 -18.98 9.12 15.31
CA ASP A 12 -18.32 8.66 16.53
C ASP A 12 -16.82 9.02 16.52
N LYS A 13 -16.49 10.13 17.19
CA LYS A 13 -15.11 10.60 17.40
C LYS A 13 -14.29 9.65 18.27
N MET A 14 -14.93 8.92 19.20
CA MET A 14 -14.23 8.02 20.10
C MET A 14 -13.66 6.81 19.36
N CYS A 15 -14.38 6.28 18.36
CA CYS A 15 -13.84 5.25 17.47
C CYS A 15 -12.55 5.69 16.76
N ILE A 16 -12.49 6.96 16.34
CA ILE A 16 -11.30 7.52 15.66
C ILE A 16 -10.15 7.66 16.65
N VAL A 17 -10.39 8.29 17.80
CA VAL A 17 -9.38 8.46 18.87
C VAL A 17 -8.80 7.11 19.30
N TYR A 18 -9.66 6.11 19.47
CA TYR A 18 -9.26 4.75 19.82
C TYR A 18 -8.35 4.13 18.75
N ALA A 19 -8.74 4.21 17.48
CA ALA A 19 -7.95 3.66 16.37
C ALA A 19 -6.56 4.32 16.27
N LEU A 20 -6.48 5.65 16.37
CA LEU A 20 -5.21 6.39 16.32
C LEU A 20 -4.25 5.96 17.45
N ARG A 21 -4.77 5.70 18.65
CA ARG A 21 -3.95 5.24 19.78
C ARG A 21 -3.52 3.79 19.63
N ILE A 22 -4.46 2.90 19.31
CA ILE A 22 -4.19 1.46 19.18
C ILE A 22 -3.17 1.17 18.10
N TYR A 23 -3.27 1.81 16.92
CA TYR A 23 -2.27 1.61 15.90
C TYR A 23 -0.89 2.08 16.34
N ASN A 24 -0.78 3.14 17.15
CA ASN A 24 0.53 3.52 17.69
C ASN A 24 1.11 2.44 18.60
N ASP A 25 0.29 1.79 19.43
CA ASP A 25 0.74 0.72 20.34
C ASP A 25 1.18 -0.55 19.60
N TRP A 26 0.66 -0.77 18.39
CA TRP A 26 1.04 -1.91 17.56
C TRP A 26 2.29 -1.70 16.73
N TYR A 27 2.93 -0.52 16.79
CA TYR A 27 4.16 -0.27 16.04
C TYR A 27 5.31 -1.19 16.48
N LYS A 28 6.01 -1.79 15.50
CA LYS A 28 7.06 -2.80 15.71
C LYS A 28 8.45 -2.36 15.27
N GLY A 29 8.59 -1.17 14.69
CA GLY A 29 9.85 -0.67 14.13
C GLY A 29 9.87 -0.73 12.62
N ASP A 30 10.80 0.01 12.02
CA ASP A 30 11.05 0.09 10.57
C ASP A 30 9.82 0.32 9.68
N GLY A 31 8.87 1.14 10.15
CA GLY A 31 7.63 1.40 9.42
C GLY A 31 6.63 0.25 9.44
N VAL A 32 6.82 -0.77 10.27
CA VAL A 32 5.93 -1.93 10.36
C VAL A 32 5.10 -1.87 11.64
N TYR A 33 3.83 -2.20 11.51
CA TYR A 33 2.87 -2.36 12.59
C TYR A 33 2.45 -3.83 12.69
N GLY A 34 2.05 -4.28 13.88
CA GLY A 34 1.34 -5.55 14.01
C GLY A 34 -0.09 -5.43 13.48
N ASP A 35 -0.59 -6.50 12.85
CA ASP A 35 -2.04 -6.70 12.67
C ASP A 35 -2.63 -7.18 14.00
N GLY A 36 -2.68 -6.25 14.96
CA GLY A 36 -2.88 -6.53 16.37
C GLY A 36 -1.61 -6.45 17.21
N ALA A 37 -1.70 -6.96 18.44
CA ALA A 37 -0.56 -6.99 19.36
C ALA A 37 0.60 -7.85 18.84
N ALA A 38 0.28 -8.96 18.16
CA ALA A 38 1.25 -9.82 17.50
C ALA A 38 1.57 -9.30 16.09
N PHE A 39 2.81 -9.53 15.66
CA PHE A 39 3.19 -9.26 14.28
C PHE A 39 2.76 -10.41 13.38
N HIS A 40 2.05 -10.06 12.31
CA HIS A 40 1.71 -10.96 11.22
C HIS A 40 2.25 -10.35 9.92
N TRP A 41 2.94 -11.16 9.12
CA TRP A 41 3.46 -10.72 7.83
C TRP A 41 2.48 -11.14 6.73
N ASP A 42 1.55 -10.27 6.43
CA ASP A 42 0.38 -10.60 5.61
C ASP A 42 -0.14 -9.42 4.75
N TYR A 43 0.74 -8.44 4.52
CA TYR A 43 0.45 -7.19 3.80
C TYR A 43 -0.68 -6.34 4.41
N TYR A 44 -1.18 -6.60 5.63
CA TYR A 44 -2.19 -5.72 6.26
C TYR A 44 -1.67 -4.31 6.53
N ASN A 45 -0.35 -4.17 6.70
CA ASN A 45 0.32 -2.88 6.71
C ASN A 45 0.06 -2.07 5.42
N SER A 46 -0.05 -2.74 4.27
CA SER A 46 -0.31 -2.10 2.97
C SER A 46 -1.79 -2.02 2.62
N PHE A 47 -2.62 -3.00 3.01
CA PHE A 47 -4.04 -3.01 2.68
C PHE A 47 -4.88 -2.09 3.58
N VAL A 48 -4.54 -2.01 4.87
CA VAL A 48 -5.41 -1.36 5.88
C VAL A 48 -4.62 -0.41 6.75
N ILE A 49 -3.62 -0.90 7.48
CA ILE A 49 -3.07 -0.16 8.63
C ILE A 49 -2.44 1.15 8.17
N GLN A 50 -1.39 1.12 7.33
CA GLN A 50 -0.71 2.36 6.94
C GLN A 50 -1.60 3.28 6.10
N PRO A 51 -2.31 2.80 5.04
CA PRO A 51 -3.20 3.65 4.25
C PRO A 51 -4.22 4.43 5.09
N MET A 52 -4.94 3.69 5.93
CA MET A 52 -6.03 4.25 6.71
C MET A 52 -5.48 5.11 7.84
N TYR A 53 -4.37 4.71 8.46
CA TYR A 53 -3.77 5.49 9.53
C TYR A 53 -3.23 6.83 9.02
N VAL A 54 -2.64 6.85 7.83
CA VAL A 54 -2.21 8.07 7.14
C VAL A 54 -3.40 8.98 6.87
N ASP A 55 -4.51 8.47 6.32
CA ASP A 55 -5.69 9.26 6.01
C ASP A 55 -6.38 9.79 7.27
N LEU A 56 -6.47 8.97 8.33
CA LEU A 56 -6.97 9.41 9.62
C LEU A 56 -6.09 10.51 10.23
N MET A 57 -4.76 10.40 10.11
CA MET A 57 -3.83 11.43 10.59
C MET A 57 -3.90 12.72 9.76
N ASN A 58 -4.21 12.62 8.47
CA ASN A 58 -4.46 13.80 7.63
C ASN A 58 -5.71 14.54 8.09
N LEU A 59 -6.81 13.83 8.36
CA LEU A 59 -8.11 14.41 8.73
C LEU A 59 -8.18 14.86 10.19
N PHE A 60 -7.60 14.07 11.11
CA PHE A 60 -7.84 14.19 12.55
C PHE A 60 -6.57 14.42 13.36
N GLY A 61 -5.40 14.49 12.72
CA GLY A 61 -4.12 14.68 13.40
C GLY A 61 -4.02 16.00 14.18
N ASP A 62 -4.85 17.00 13.85
CA ASP A 62 -4.84 18.31 14.50
C ASP A 62 -5.82 18.42 15.69
N MET A 63 -6.57 17.35 15.99
CA MET A 63 -7.59 17.33 17.05
C MET A 63 -7.02 17.47 18.46
N SER A 64 -5.74 17.16 18.69
CA SER A 64 -5.09 17.24 20.01
C SER A 64 -3.58 17.44 19.87
N ASP A 65 -2.92 17.93 20.92
CA ASP A 65 -1.45 18.03 20.95
C ASP A 65 -0.80 16.65 20.78
N GLU A 66 -1.38 15.61 21.39
CA GLU A 66 -0.96 14.22 21.26
C GLU A 66 -0.88 13.79 19.78
N PHE A 67 -1.94 14.02 19.01
CA PHE A 67 -1.98 13.61 17.61
C PHE A 67 -1.14 14.50 16.70
N ARG A 68 -1.00 15.80 17.02
CA ARG A 68 -0.08 16.69 16.29
C ARG A 68 1.37 16.22 16.41
N MET A 69 1.77 15.72 17.57
CA MET A 69 3.11 15.13 17.77
C MET A 69 3.25 13.74 17.12
N LEU A 70 2.16 12.99 16.99
CA LEU A 70 2.16 11.64 16.43
C LEU A 70 2.13 11.61 14.90
N LYS A 71 1.40 12.53 14.26
CA LYS A 71 1.27 12.67 12.81
C LYS A 71 2.60 12.58 12.05
N PRO A 72 3.66 13.37 12.35
CA PRO A 72 4.92 13.26 11.61
C PRO A 72 5.60 11.90 11.75
N LYS A 73 5.42 11.20 12.89
CA LYS A 73 5.96 9.85 13.08
C LYS A 73 5.24 8.84 12.19
N VAL A 74 3.90 8.90 12.14
CA VAL A 74 3.09 8.04 11.29
C VAL A 74 3.43 8.25 9.82
N LEU A 75 3.54 9.51 9.37
CA LEU A 75 3.91 9.82 7.99
C LEU A 75 5.31 9.29 7.62
N LYS A 76 6.28 9.44 8.51
CA LYS A 76 7.64 8.89 8.31
C LYS A 76 7.62 7.35 8.22
N ARG A 77 6.84 6.69 9.08
CA ARG A 77 6.67 5.23 9.07
C ARG A 77 6.01 4.74 7.78
N ALA A 78 4.99 5.44 7.29
CA ALA A 78 4.33 5.12 6.03
C ALA A 78 5.26 5.25 4.83
N ALA A 79 6.03 6.35 4.75
CA ALA A 79 7.03 6.55 3.71
C ALA A 79 8.10 5.45 3.72
N ARG A 80 8.57 5.04 4.90
CA ARG A 80 9.49 3.90 5.03
C ARG A 80 8.88 2.61 4.49
N TYR A 81 7.65 2.30 4.90
CA TYR A 81 6.99 1.08 4.45
C TYR A 81 6.74 1.06 2.93
N ALA A 82 6.46 2.22 2.32
CA ALA A 82 6.40 2.36 0.87
C ALA A 82 7.73 1.98 0.19
N ALA A 83 8.88 2.42 0.72
CA ALA A 83 10.18 1.99 0.21
C ALA A 83 10.45 0.49 0.38
N ILE A 84 10.00 -0.11 1.48
CA ILE A 84 10.10 -1.56 1.70
C ILE A 84 9.26 -2.31 0.64
N LEU A 85 8.02 -1.87 0.39
CA LEU A 85 7.16 -2.45 -0.63
C LEU A 85 7.79 -2.37 -2.02
N GLU A 86 8.36 -1.23 -2.40
CA GLU A 86 9.01 -1.09 -3.70
C GLU A 86 10.20 -2.05 -3.86
N ARG A 87 10.99 -2.22 -2.79
CA ARG A 87 12.13 -3.14 -2.76
C ARG A 87 11.72 -4.62 -2.83
N MET A 88 10.49 -4.96 -2.42
CA MET A 88 9.95 -6.32 -2.51
C MET A 88 9.56 -6.73 -3.93
N ILE A 89 9.40 -5.77 -4.85
CA ILE A 89 9.04 -6.05 -6.24
C ILE A 89 10.28 -6.64 -6.93
N ALA A 90 10.19 -7.90 -7.34
CA ALA A 90 11.22 -8.60 -8.08
C ALA A 90 11.42 -8.00 -9.49
N PRO A 91 12.53 -8.29 -10.20
CA PRO A 91 12.81 -7.71 -11.52
C PRO A 91 11.78 -8.04 -12.60
N ASP A 92 10.98 -9.09 -12.42
CA ASP A 92 9.92 -9.55 -13.32
C ASP A 92 8.51 -9.13 -12.87
N GLY A 93 8.41 -8.22 -11.89
CA GLY A 93 7.14 -7.75 -11.35
C GLY A 93 6.47 -8.69 -10.35
N THR A 94 7.08 -9.85 -10.04
CA THR A 94 6.59 -10.73 -8.96
C THR A 94 6.95 -10.19 -7.58
N TRP A 95 6.33 -10.73 -6.53
CA TRP A 95 6.64 -10.41 -5.12
C TRP A 95 6.29 -11.61 -4.22
N PRO A 96 6.73 -11.63 -2.96
CA PRO A 96 6.41 -12.72 -2.04
C PRO A 96 4.90 -12.92 -1.84
N VAL A 97 4.43 -14.15 -2.06
CA VAL A 97 3.03 -14.53 -1.83
C VAL A 97 2.85 -14.88 -0.35
N LEU A 98 2.51 -13.87 0.46
CA LEU A 98 2.38 -13.99 1.92
C LEU A 98 1.03 -13.47 2.39
N GLY A 99 0.51 -14.09 3.46
CA GLY A 99 -0.71 -13.64 4.13
C GLY A 99 -2.01 -14.15 3.51
N ARG A 100 -3.06 -14.14 4.35
CA ARG A 100 -4.41 -14.59 3.96
C ARG A 100 -5.12 -13.67 2.96
N SER A 101 -4.70 -12.40 2.88
CA SER A 101 -5.30 -11.38 2.01
C SER A 101 -4.68 -11.31 0.62
N ILE A 102 -3.76 -12.21 0.28
CA ILE A 102 -2.96 -12.12 -0.94
C ILE A 102 -3.80 -12.20 -2.23
N CYS A 103 -5.01 -12.76 -2.16
CA CYS A 103 -5.98 -12.77 -3.25
C CYS A 103 -6.46 -11.38 -3.71
N TYR A 104 -6.16 -10.31 -2.97
CA TYR A 104 -6.32 -8.94 -3.45
C TYR A 104 -5.19 -8.51 -4.41
N ARG A 105 -4.31 -9.44 -4.80
CA ARG A 105 -3.31 -9.29 -5.87
C ARG A 105 -2.41 -8.08 -5.67
N PHE A 106 -2.33 -7.24 -6.70
CA PHE A 106 -1.56 -6.01 -6.73
C PHE A 106 -2.05 -4.94 -5.74
N GLY A 107 -3.21 -5.13 -5.10
CA GLY A 107 -3.63 -4.33 -3.95
C GLY A 107 -2.64 -4.40 -2.78
N ALA A 108 -1.77 -5.42 -2.74
CA ALA A 108 -0.68 -5.52 -1.78
C ALA A 108 0.27 -4.29 -1.80
N PHE A 109 0.21 -3.48 -2.85
CA PHE A 109 1.01 -2.25 -3.01
C PHE A 109 0.21 -0.95 -2.78
N GLN A 110 -0.98 -1.02 -2.18
CA GLN A 110 -1.81 0.15 -1.90
C GLN A 110 -1.05 1.26 -1.15
N MET A 111 -0.26 0.95 -0.13
CA MET A 111 0.48 2.01 0.58
C MET A 111 1.55 2.66 -0.30
N LEU A 112 2.23 1.91 -1.17
CA LEU A 112 3.19 2.48 -2.13
C LEU A 112 2.47 3.39 -3.15
N ALA A 113 1.34 2.93 -3.68
CA ALA A 113 0.48 3.66 -4.59
C ALA A 113 -0.06 4.97 -3.94
N GLN A 114 -0.51 4.90 -2.69
CA GLN A 114 -0.96 6.06 -1.92
C GLN A 114 0.18 7.04 -1.60
N ALA A 115 1.38 6.54 -1.29
CA ALA A 115 2.53 7.38 -1.04
C ALA A 115 2.93 8.17 -2.30
N ALA A 116 2.81 7.57 -3.49
CA ALA A 116 2.98 8.30 -4.75
C ALA A 116 1.90 9.37 -4.95
N LEU A 117 0.61 9.01 -4.80
CA LEU A 117 -0.52 9.94 -4.92
C LEU A 117 -0.39 11.15 -3.99
N GLN A 118 0.07 10.94 -2.75
CA GLN A 118 0.17 11.99 -1.74
C GLN A 118 1.52 12.72 -1.74
N HIS A 119 2.41 12.45 -2.72
CA HIS A 119 3.79 12.98 -2.78
C HIS A 119 4.59 12.75 -1.48
N ARG A 120 4.51 11.53 -0.95
CA ARG A 120 5.12 11.08 0.32
C ARG A 120 6.15 9.98 0.15
N LEU A 121 6.68 9.81 -1.05
CA LEU A 121 7.80 8.90 -1.27
C LEU A 121 9.03 9.40 -0.49
N PRO A 122 9.79 8.50 0.16
CA PRO A 122 11.01 8.88 0.85
C PRO A 122 12.10 9.33 -0.13
N GLU A 123 13.11 10.02 0.40
CA GLU A 123 14.29 10.43 -0.37
C GLU A 123 14.94 9.23 -1.07
N GLY A 124 15.29 9.40 -2.35
CA GLY A 124 15.89 8.36 -3.19
C GLY A 124 14.90 7.37 -3.81
N LEU A 125 13.60 7.49 -3.54
CA LEU A 125 12.55 6.76 -4.25
C LEU A 125 11.76 7.71 -5.15
N HIS A 126 12.04 7.67 -6.45
CA HIS A 126 11.47 8.63 -7.41
C HIS A 126 10.07 8.21 -7.90
N PRO A 127 9.17 9.16 -8.22
CA PRO A 127 7.83 8.85 -8.75
C PRO A 127 7.84 7.95 -10.00
N ALA A 128 8.71 8.21 -10.98
CA ALA A 128 8.82 7.38 -12.19
C ALA A 128 9.27 5.95 -11.90
N GLN A 129 10.18 5.79 -10.93
CA GLN A 129 10.62 4.48 -10.46
C GLN A 129 9.44 3.67 -9.89
N VAL A 130 8.60 4.33 -9.07
CA VAL A 130 7.39 3.70 -8.51
C VAL A 130 6.40 3.37 -9.62
N ARG A 131 6.16 4.29 -10.58
CA ARG A 131 5.31 4.03 -11.75
C ARG A 131 5.74 2.75 -12.45
N CYS A 132 7.01 2.64 -12.84
CA CYS A 132 7.53 1.46 -13.54
C CYS A 132 7.44 0.18 -12.70
N ALA A 133 7.65 0.26 -11.37
CA ALA A 133 7.52 -0.89 -10.48
C ALA A 133 6.07 -1.40 -10.40
N LEU A 134 5.11 -0.49 -10.19
CA LEU A 134 3.68 -0.83 -10.09
C LEU A 134 3.13 -1.31 -11.45
N THR A 135 3.61 -0.75 -12.56
CA THR A 135 3.28 -1.24 -13.91
C THR A 135 3.74 -2.69 -14.08
N ALA A 136 4.98 -3.02 -13.71
CA ALA A 136 5.48 -4.39 -13.82
C ALA A 136 4.66 -5.38 -12.97
N VAL A 137 4.26 -4.98 -11.77
CA VAL A 137 3.35 -5.76 -10.91
C VAL A 137 2.00 -5.99 -11.59
N LEU A 138 1.41 -4.93 -12.16
CA LEU A 138 0.13 -5.00 -12.85
C LEU A 138 0.21 -5.92 -14.07
N GLU A 139 1.18 -5.68 -14.94
CA GLU A 139 1.42 -6.50 -16.14
C GLU A 139 1.62 -7.96 -15.75
N LYS A 140 2.45 -8.23 -14.74
CA LYS A 140 2.71 -9.59 -14.29
C LYS A 140 1.46 -10.34 -13.86
N VAL A 141 0.55 -9.66 -13.16
CA VAL A 141 -0.74 -10.27 -12.76
C VAL A 141 -1.67 -10.46 -13.95
N MET A 142 -1.75 -9.46 -14.83
CA MET A 142 -2.68 -9.42 -15.95
C MET A 142 -2.25 -10.34 -17.11
N GLU A 143 -1.01 -10.80 -17.13
CA GLU A 143 -0.51 -11.87 -18.02
C GLU A 143 -1.21 -13.22 -17.79
N ALA A 144 -1.80 -13.43 -16.61
CA ALA A 144 -2.33 -14.72 -16.24
C ALA A 144 -3.58 -15.09 -17.08
N PRO A 145 -3.65 -16.33 -17.61
CA PRO A 145 -4.89 -16.83 -18.17
C PRO A 145 -5.96 -16.93 -17.09
N ASP A 146 -7.23 -16.79 -17.47
CA ASP A 146 -8.39 -17.04 -16.61
C ASP A 146 -8.47 -16.17 -15.35
N ILE A 147 -7.93 -14.94 -15.41
CA ILE A 147 -8.07 -13.96 -14.32
C ILE A 147 -9.54 -13.51 -14.14
N PHE A 148 -10.30 -13.49 -15.24
CA PHE A 148 -11.74 -13.23 -15.26
C PHE A 148 -12.50 -14.52 -15.58
N ASP A 149 -13.71 -14.67 -15.04
CA ASP A 149 -14.63 -15.73 -15.44
C ASP A 149 -15.33 -15.41 -16.77
N ALA A 150 -16.25 -16.28 -17.19
CA ALA A 150 -16.98 -16.12 -18.44
C ALA A 150 -17.88 -14.87 -18.49
N ASP A 151 -18.25 -14.34 -17.33
CA ASP A 151 -19.08 -13.13 -17.19
C ASP A 151 -18.21 -11.86 -17.02
N GLY A 152 -16.88 -12.00 -17.02
CA GLY A 152 -15.93 -10.89 -16.89
C GLY A 152 -15.64 -10.51 -15.43
N TRP A 153 -16.03 -11.33 -14.46
CA TRP A 153 -15.75 -11.08 -13.06
C TRP A 153 -14.39 -11.59 -12.63
N LEU A 154 -13.74 -10.81 -11.78
CA LEU A 154 -12.45 -11.19 -11.22
C LEU A 154 -12.57 -12.48 -10.40
N GLN A 155 -11.74 -13.48 -10.69
CA GLN A 155 -11.69 -14.75 -9.96
C GLN A 155 -10.71 -14.66 -8.77
N PRO A 156 -10.85 -15.46 -7.70
CA PRO A 156 -9.90 -15.49 -6.59
C PRO A 156 -8.54 -16.03 -7.02
N GLY A 157 -7.44 -15.43 -6.55
CA GLY A 157 -6.08 -15.88 -6.81
C GLY A 157 -5.08 -14.73 -6.90
N VAL A 158 -3.81 -15.04 -7.15
CA VAL A 158 -2.75 -14.04 -7.41
C VAL A 158 -2.45 -13.98 -8.91
N TYR A 159 -2.20 -15.13 -9.53
CA TYR A 159 -1.93 -15.29 -10.95
C TYR A 159 -2.99 -16.25 -11.53
N GLY A 160 -4.02 -15.69 -12.16
CA GLY A 160 -5.17 -16.44 -12.68
C GLY A 160 -6.17 -16.79 -11.58
N CYS A 161 -6.83 -17.95 -11.71
CA CYS A 161 -7.75 -18.52 -10.74
C CYS A 161 -7.04 -19.53 -9.82
N GLN A 162 -6.97 -19.22 -8.52
CA GLN A 162 -6.31 -19.99 -7.47
C GLN A 162 -7.16 -19.92 -6.18
N PRO A 163 -8.35 -20.54 -6.15
CA PRO A 163 -9.34 -20.36 -5.08
C PRO A 163 -8.87 -20.83 -3.70
N GLU A 164 -7.91 -21.74 -3.63
CA GLU A 164 -7.33 -22.25 -2.38
C GLU A 164 -6.51 -21.20 -1.62
N LEU A 165 -6.13 -20.10 -2.29
CA LEU A 165 -5.52 -18.94 -1.63
C LEU A 165 -6.54 -18.04 -0.94
N ALA A 166 -7.84 -18.26 -1.16
CA ALA A 166 -8.90 -17.41 -0.65
C ALA A 166 -9.44 -17.91 0.70
N GLU A 167 -9.60 -16.98 1.63
CA GLU A 167 -10.35 -17.23 2.86
C GLU A 167 -11.84 -17.46 2.55
N GLY A 168 -12.52 -18.22 3.42
CA GLY A 168 -13.92 -18.63 3.19
C GLY A 168 -14.95 -17.48 3.13
N TYR A 169 -14.57 -16.26 3.52
CA TYR A 169 -15.41 -15.06 3.43
C TYR A 169 -15.17 -14.23 2.16
N ILE A 170 -14.15 -14.57 1.36
CA ILE A 170 -13.84 -13.84 0.12
C ILE A 170 -14.98 -14.05 -0.89
N ASN A 171 -15.38 -12.94 -1.50
CA ASN A 171 -16.35 -12.91 -2.58
C ASN A 171 -15.83 -12.05 -3.74
N THR A 172 -16.49 -12.16 -4.89
CA THR A 172 -16.12 -11.42 -6.12
C THR A 172 -15.93 -9.93 -5.87
N GLY A 173 -16.82 -9.29 -5.09
CA GLY A 173 -16.72 -7.86 -4.78
C GLY A 173 -15.46 -7.51 -3.98
N SER A 174 -15.10 -8.32 -2.99
CA SER A 174 -13.90 -8.08 -2.18
C SER A 174 -12.60 -8.17 -2.98
N LEU A 175 -12.58 -8.94 -4.08
CA LEU A 175 -11.38 -9.08 -4.92
C LEU A 175 -10.98 -7.75 -5.58
N TYR A 176 -11.93 -6.84 -5.78
CA TYR A 176 -11.67 -5.51 -6.33
C TYR A 176 -10.94 -4.58 -5.37
N LEU A 177 -10.64 -4.99 -4.13
CA LEU A 177 -9.64 -4.28 -3.31
C LEU A 177 -8.28 -4.19 -4.02
N CYS A 178 -8.02 -5.05 -5.02
CA CYS A 178 -6.85 -4.91 -5.90
C CYS A 178 -6.75 -3.53 -6.53
N THR A 179 -7.87 -2.86 -6.86
CA THR A 179 -7.87 -1.58 -7.57
C THR A 179 -7.23 -0.44 -6.79
N ALA A 180 -6.91 -0.63 -5.52
CA ALA A 180 -6.13 0.32 -4.72
C ALA A 180 -4.72 0.57 -5.29
N LEU A 181 -4.19 -0.28 -6.17
CA LEU A 181 -2.99 0.02 -6.95
C LEU A 181 -3.15 1.27 -7.83
N PHE A 182 -4.37 1.55 -8.30
CA PHE A 182 -4.67 2.66 -9.22
C PHE A 182 -4.80 4.03 -8.54
N LEU A 183 -4.51 4.14 -7.24
CA LEU A 183 -4.54 5.44 -6.53
C LEU A 183 -3.76 6.57 -7.25
N PRO A 184 -2.58 6.34 -7.88
CA PRO A 184 -1.86 7.37 -8.61
C PRO A 184 -2.63 7.97 -9.80
N LEU A 185 -3.70 7.32 -10.30
CA LEU A 185 -4.57 7.91 -11.33
C LEU A 185 -5.25 9.21 -10.87
N GLY A 186 -5.24 9.51 -9.56
CA GLY A 186 -5.65 10.81 -9.03
C GLY A 186 -4.65 11.95 -9.25
N LEU A 187 -3.44 11.67 -9.76
CA LEU A 187 -2.42 12.66 -10.04
C LEU A 187 -2.70 13.41 -11.37
N PRO A 188 -2.37 14.71 -11.46
CA PRO A 188 -2.42 15.49 -12.70
C PRO A 188 -1.56 14.88 -13.82
N ALA A 189 -1.94 15.06 -15.09
CA ALA A 189 -1.21 14.46 -16.22
C ALA A 189 0.25 14.95 -16.38
N ASP A 190 0.58 16.13 -15.85
CA ASP A 190 1.93 16.71 -15.87
C ASP A 190 2.78 16.35 -14.63
N ASP A 191 2.21 15.64 -13.66
CA ASP A 191 2.91 15.18 -12.46
C ASP A 191 4.17 14.36 -12.82
N GLU A 192 5.24 14.49 -12.02
CA GLU A 192 6.50 13.77 -12.25
C GLU A 192 6.31 12.24 -12.28
N PHE A 193 5.29 11.72 -11.60
CA PHE A 193 4.91 10.32 -11.68
C PHE A 193 4.60 9.91 -13.12
N TRP A 194 4.03 10.77 -13.96
CA TRP A 194 3.68 10.49 -15.35
C TRP A 194 4.67 11.08 -16.36
N SER A 195 5.18 12.28 -16.11
CA SER A 195 5.92 13.06 -17.11
C SER A 195 7.42 12.74 -17.19
N ARG A 196 8.00 12.17 -16.13
CA ARG A 196 9.41 11.77 -16.11
C ARG A 196 9.65 10.50 -16.94
N GLU A 197 10.85 10.39 -17.49
CA GLU A 197 11.32 9.19 -18.19
C GLU A 197 11.25 7.95 -17.31
N GLU A 198 11.11 6.78 -17.94
CA GLU A 198 11.07 5.51 -17.22
C GLU A 198 12.34 5.27 -16.41
N GLU A 199 12.15 4.77 -15.19
CA GLU A 199 13.25 4.47 -14.28
C GLU A 199 13.08 3.08 -13.69
N ALA A 200 14.15 2.27 -13.72
CA ALA A 200 14.11 0.93 -13.14
C ALA A 200 13.95 0.99 -11.61
N TRP A 201 13.16 0.08 -11.05
CA TRP A 201 12.99 -0.08 -9.60
C TRP A 201 14.18 -0.77 -8.95
N SER A 202 14.26 -0.70 -7.62
CA SER A 202 15.44 -1.07 -6.82
C SER A 202 15.95 -2.46 -7.17
N SER A 203 15.07 -3.46 -7.18
CA SER A 203 15.43 -4.85 -7.49
C SER A 203 15.92 -4.99 -8.94
N ARG A 204 15.19 -4.42 -9.92
CA ARG A 204 15.60 -4.46 -11.33
C ARG A 204 16.96 -3.79 -11.56
N LYS A 205 17.23 -2.65 -10.91
CA LYS A 205 18.55 -1.98 -10.94
C LYS A 205 19.66 -2.90 -10.42
N VAL A 206 19.47 -3.52 -9.26
CA VAL A 206 20.49 -4.40 -8.65
C VAL A 206 20.74 -5.63 -9.52
N TRP A 207 19.68 -6.31 -9.97
CA TRP A 207 19.82 -7.55 -10.74
C TRP A 207 20.27 -7.34 -12.19
N SER A 208 20.29 -6.09 -12.68
CA SER A 208 20.93 -5.72 -13.94
C SER A 208 22.39 -5.25 -13.77
N GLY A 209 22.98 -5.36 -12.57
CA GLY A 209 24.34 -4.88 -12.28
C GLY A 209 24.45 -3.37 -12.07
N GLY A 210 23.33 -2.67 -11.93
CA GLY A 210 23.28 -1.25 -11.58
C GLY A 210 23.55 -0.99 -10.10
N GLN A 211 23.48 0.29 -9.72
CA GLN A 211 23.77 0.74 -8.36
C GLN A 211 22.53 1.34 -7.69
N ILE A 212 22.40 1.09 -6.38
CA ILE A 212 21.44 1.74 -5.49
C ILE A 212 22.14 2.11 -4.18
N CYS A 213 21.60 3.09 -3.46
CA CYS A 213 22.08 3.42 -2.12
C CYS A 213 21.77 2.30 -1.12
N ARG A 214 22.63 2.19 -0.09
CA ARG A 214 22.42 1.29 1.05
C ARG A 214 21.08 1.59 1.72
N ASP A 215 20.32 0.54 2.01
CA ASP A 215 19.06 0.67 2.75
C ASP A 215 19.29 0.95 4.24
N HIS A 216 18.36 1.66 4.87
CA HIS A 216 18.46 2.07 6.27
C HIS A 216 17.12 1.90 6.98
N ALA A 217 17.16 1.24 8.14
CA ALA A 217 16.00 1.11 9.01
C ALA A 217 15.73 2.42 9.77
N ILE A 218 14.47 2.62 10.18
CA ILE A 218 14.09 3.70 11.10
C ILE A 218 13.58 3.14 12.44
N ASP A 219 13.87 3.88 13.51
CA ASP A 219 13.27 3.66 14.83
C ASP A 219 11.84 4.21 14.89
#